data_AF-A0A947HPU0-F1
#
_entry.id   AF-A0A947HPU0-F1
#
_cell.length_a   1.000
_cell.length_b   1.000
_cell.length_c   1.000
_cell.angle_alpha   90.00
_cell.angle_beta   90.00
_cell.angle_gamma   90.00
#
_symmetry.space_group_name_H-M   'P 1'
#
loop_
_entity.id
_entity.type
_entity.pdbx_description
1 polymer ?
#
loop_
_entity_poly.entity_id
_entity_poly.type
_entity_poly.pdbx_seq_one_letter_code
_entity_poly.pdbx_strand_id
1 'polypeptide(L)'
;MMLEQIRQHLLAIPTSPPDALAGFELRQGLDSTEDPAVWVYVIVRDDKIEALWSDWDQLRERIREAVSEVAGDQVITYVRMWAESEQTVRPVAAP
;
A
#
# COMPACT_ATOMS: atom_id res chain seq x y z
N MET A 1 5.35 4.27 15.63
CA MET A 1 6.67 4.51 15.03
C MET A 1 6.91 3.66 13.79
N MET A 2 6.58 2.36 13.80
CA MET A 2 6.75 1.46 12.64
C MET A 2 5.99 1.91 11.36
N LEU A 3 4.69 2.21 11.45
CA LEU A 3 3.91 2.65 10.27
C LEU A 3 4.46 3.92 9.60
N GLU A 4 5.00 4.85 10.39
CA GLU A 4 5.59 6.07 9.84
C GLU A 4 6.88 5.75 9.07
N GLN A 5 7.72 4.84 9.59
CA GLN A 5 8.91 4.37 8.87
C GLN A 5 8.54 3.65 7.57
N ILE A 6 7.55 2.74 7.61
CA ILE A 6 7.02 2.10 6.41
C ILE A 6 6.57 3.15 5.40
N ARG A 7 5.78 4.15 5.84
CA ARG A 7 5.32 5.23 4.96
C ARG A 7 6.48 5.96 4.27
N GLN A 8 7.55 6.30 5.00
CA GLN A 8 8.71 6.97 4.41
C GLN A 8 9.40 6.09 3.35
N HIS A 9 9.52 4.78 3.56
CA HIS A 9 10.07 3.86 2.56
C HIS A 9 9.16 3.77 1.32
N LEU A 10 7.85 3.68 1.51
CA LEU A 10 6.89 3.58 0.40
C LEU A 10 6.87 4.82 -0.49
N LEU A 11 7.02 6.02 0.09
CA LEU A 11 7.10 7.28 -0.66
C LEU A 11 8.34 7.37 -1.56
N ALA A 12 9.39 6.58 -1.29
CA ALA A 12 10.59 6.52 -2.12
C ALA A 12 10.49 5.55 -3.31
N ILE A 13 9.42 4.72 -3.38
CA ILE A 13 9.27 3.73 -4.44
C ILE A 13 8.90 4.44 -5.76
N PRO A 14 9.70 4.30 -6.82
CA PRO A 14 9.39 4.90 -8.10
C PRO A 14 8.19 4.21 -8.76
N THR A 15 7.34 5.01 -9.40
CA THR A 15 6.18 4.56 -10.17
C THR A 15 6.28 4.99 -11.63
N SER A 16 5.60 4.24 -12.49
CA SER A 16 5.41 4.52 -13.90
C SER A 16 3.91 4.46 -14.18
N PRO A 17 3.26 5.56 -14.59
CA PRO A 17 3.83 6.89 -14.81
C PRO A 17 4.32 7.56 -13.51
N PRO A 18 5.32 8.46 -13.59
CA PRO A 18 5.80 9.18 -12.42
C PRO A 18 4.74 10.19 -12.00
N ASP A 19 4.26 10.10 -10.75
CA ASP A 19 3.09 10.82 -10.17
C ASP A 19 1.77 10.05 -10.12
N ALA A 20 1.76 8.77 -10.53
CA ALA A 20 0.55 7.94 -10.52
C ALA A 20 -0.11 7.82 -9.13
N LEU A 21 0.69 7.94 -8.06
CA LEU A 21 0.21 7.80 -6.69
C LEU A 21 -0.20 9.14 -6.10
N ALA A 22 -1.39 9.19 -5.52
CA ALA A 22 -1.83 10.28 -4.65
C ALA A 22 -1.32 10.10 -3.22
N GLY A 23 -1.06 8.84 -2.80
CA GLY A 23 -0.48 8.55 -1.48
C GLY A 23 -0.65 7.10 -1.02
N PHE A 24 -0.45 6.89 0.28
CA PHE A 24 -0.62 5.59 0.92
C PHE A 24 -1.44 5.71 2.22
N GLU A 25 -2.39 4.80 2.40
CA GLU A 25 -3.01 4.54 3.69
C GLU A 25 -2.48 3.21 4.24
N LEU A 26 -2.06 3.23 5.51
CA LEU A 26 -1.45 2.08 6.18
C LEU A 26 -2.27 1.70 7.39
N ARG A 27 -2.52 0.40 7.56
CA ARG A 27 -3.16 -0.16 8.75
C ARG A 27 -2.32 -1.33 9.24
N GLN A 28 -2.27 -1.50 10.56
CA GLN A 28 -1.62 -2.64 11.21
C GLN A 28 -2.61 -3.34 12.13
N GLY A 29 -2.45 -4.64 12.31
CA GLY A 29 -3.33 -5.45 13.14
C GLY A 29 -2.97 -6.93 13.07
N LEU A 30 -3.95 -7.77 13.37
CA LEU A 30 -3.88 -9.21 13.17
C LEU A 30 -4.78 -9.58 11.99
N ASP A 31 -4.34 -10.49 11.14
CA ASP A 31 -5.19 -11.01 10.08
C ASP A 31 -6.15 -12.10 10.61
N SER A 32 -6.86 -12.77 9.70
CA SER A 32 -7.83 -13.80 10.06
C SER A 32 -7.23 -15.05 10.73
N THR A 33 -5.91 -15.24 10.69
CA THR A 33 -5.20 -16.35 11.35
C THR A 33 -4.49 -15.92 12.63
N GLU A 34 -4.78 -14.71 13.13
CA GLU A 34 -4.13 -14.09 14.30
C GLU A 34 -2.64 -13.77 14.09
N ASP A 35 -2.18 -13.75 12.84
CA ASP A 35 -0.80 -13.39 12.50
C ASP A 35 -0.65 -11.86 12.35
N PRO A 36 0.48 -11.27 12.80
CA PRO A 36 0.74 -9.84 12.61
C PRO A 36 0.70 -9.47 11.13
N ALA A 37 -0.07 -8.43 10.81
CA ALA A 37 -0.28 -8.02 9.42
C ALA A 37 -0.30 -6.50 9.23
N VAL A 38 0.11 -6.09 8.03
CA VAL A 38 0.05 -4.72 7.54
C VAL A 38 -0.75 -4.69 6.25
N TRP A 39 -1.74 -3.80 6.20
CA TRP A 39 -2.49 -3.47 4.98
C TRP A 39 -1.95 -2.16 4.41
N VAL A 40 -1.49 -2.23 3.17
CA VAL A 40 -1.03 -1.10 2.37
C VAL A 40 -2.07 -0.83 1.30
N TYR A 41 -2.75 0.31 1.44
CA TYR A 41 -3.65 0.82 0.43
C TYR A 41 -2.92 1.88 -0.39
N VAL A 42 -2.60 1.52 -1.63
CA VAL A 42 -1.96 2.38 -2.62
C VAL A 42 -3.05 3.22 -3.27
N ILE A 43 -3.04 4.53 -3.02
CA ILE A 43 -4.04 5.45 -3.56
C ILE A 43 -3.49 5.98 -4.88
N VAL A 44 -4.19 5.65 -5.96
CA VAL A 44 -3.79 5.96 -7.34
C VAL A 44 -4.71 7.04 -7.88
N ARG A 45 -4.14 8.04 -8.55
CA ARG A 45 -4.92 9.08 -9.22
C ARG A 45 -5.83 8.44 -10.27
N ASP A 46 -7.10 8.84 -10.30
CA ASP A 46 -8.10 8.25 -11.20
C ASP A 46 -7.67 8.28 -12.67
N ASP A 47 -7.01 9.35 -13.11
CA ASP A 47 -6.55 9.51 -14.49
C ASP A 47 -5.31 8.67 -14.86
N LYS A 48 -4.67 8.02 -13.87
CA LYS A 48 -3.44 7.23 -14.05
C LYS A 48 -3.63 5.74 -13.79
N ILE A 49 -4.81 5.31 -13.32
CA ILE A 49 -5.03 3.94 -12.87
C ILE A 49 -4.81 2.89 -13.97
N GLU A 50 -5.30 3.15 -15.17
CA GLU A 50 -5.14 2.24 -16.31
C GLU A 50 -3.68 2.11 -16.73
N ALA A 51 -2.92 3.21 -16.70
CA ALA A 51 -1.50 3.22 -17.04
C ALA A 51 -0.67 2.43 -16.02
N LEU A 52 -0.96 2.60 -14.73
CA LEU A 52 -0.28 1.91 -13.64
C LEU A 52 -0.58 0.40 -13.62
N TRP A 53 -1.72 -0.03 -14.19
CA TRP A 53 -2.16 -1.43 -14.15
C TRP A 53 -1.11 -2.40 -14.73
N SER A 54 -0.41 -1.97 -15.78
CA SER A 54 0.64 -2.76 -16.42
C SER A 54 1.86 -3.03 -15.53
N ASP A 55 2.16 -2.11 -14.61
CA ASP A 55 3.29 -2.18 -13.68
C ASP A 55 2.86 -2.59 -12.25
N TRP A 56 1.57 -2.87 -12.03
CA TRP A 56 0.99 -3.07 -10.70
C TRP A 56 1.63 -4.23 -9.93
N ASP A 57 1.86 -5.37 -10.57
CA ASP A 57 2.48 -6.53 -9.91
C ASP A 57 3.91 -6.21 -9.47
N GLN A 58 4.68 -5.50 -10.30
CA GLN A 58 6.03 -5.08 -9.94
C GLN A 58 6.02 -4.07 -8.79
N LEU A 59 5.11 -3.10 -8.80
CA LEU A 59 4.95 -2.14 -7.72
C LEU A 59 4.58 -2.86 -6.41
N ARG A 60 3.66 -3.83 -6.47
CA ARG A 60 3.22 -4.62 -5.33
C ARG A 60 4.37 -5.39 -4.67
N GLU A 61 5.26 -5.99 -5.44
CA GLU A 61 6.43 -6.68 -4.89
C GLU A 61 7.39 -5.71 -4.22
N ARG A 62 7.70 -4.56 -4.84
CA ARG A 62 8.54 -3.52 -4.21
C ARG A 62 7.96 -3.01 -2.89
N ILE A 63 6.64 -2.86 -2.82
CA ILE A 63 5.95 -2.47 -1.59
C ILE A 63 6.11 -3.54 -0.51
N ARG A 64 6.00 -4.82 -0.87
CA ARG A 64 6.18 -5.93 0.07
C ARG A 64 7.60 -6.00 0.61
N GLU A 65 8.59 -5.83 -0.26
CA GLU A 65 10.00 -5.75 0.13
C GLU A 65 10.22 -4.58 1.11
N ALA A 66 9.75 -3.38 0.78
CA ALA A 66 9.87 -2.21 1.64
C ALA A 66 9.19 -2.37 3.01
N VAL A 67 8.04 -3.07 3.07
CA VAL A 67 7.39 -3.38 4.36
C VAL A 67 8.18 -4.43 5.14
N SER A 68 8.65 -5.51 4.49
CA SER A 68 9.46 -6.55 5.14
C SER A 68 10.75 -5.98 5.73
N GLU A 69 11.43 -5.06 5.04
CA GLU A 69 12.64 -4.40 5.56
C GLU A 69 12.43 -3.70 6.90
N VAL A 70 11.23 -3.16 7.14
CA VAL A 70 10.92 -2.38 8.36
C VAL A 70 10.20 -3.22 9.40
N ALA A 71 9.26 -4.06 9.00
CA ALA A 71 8.37 -4.83 9.88
C ALA A 71 8.88 -6.25 10.18
N GLY A 72 9.78 -6.77 9.34
CA GLY A 72 10.32 -8.13 9.40
C GLY A 72 9.44 -9.16 8.66
N ASP A 73 10.06 -10.28 8.28
CA ASP A 73 9.45 -11.34 7.44
C ASP A 73 8.27 -12.08 8.07
N GLN A 74 8.12 -11.97 9.39
CA GLN A 74 7.02 -12.56 10.15
C GLN A 74 5.70 -11.75 10.02
N VAL A 75 5.74 -10.57 9.42
CA VAL A 75 4.57 -9.70 9.24
C VAL A 75 3.97 -9.89 7.84
N ILE A 76 2.72 -10.32 7.80
CA ILE A 76 2.01 -10.54 6.53
C ILE A 76 1.64 -9.19 5.89
N THR A 77 2.05 -8.99 4.63
CA THR A 77 1.79 -7.73 3.92
C THR A 77 0.70 -7.89 2.85
N TYR A 78 -0.42 -7.21 3.07
CA TYR A 78 -1.54 -7.11 2.15
C TYR A 78 -1.49 -5.79 1.37
N VAL A 79 -1.26 -5.85 0.07
CA VAL A 79 -1.25 -4.68 -0.81
C VAL A 79 -2.55 -4.62 -1.60
N ARG A 80 -3.17 -3.44 -1.64
CA ARG A 80 -4.42 -3.15 -2.38
C ARG A 80 -4.29 -1.83 -3.11
N MET A 81 -4.88 -1.75 -4.29
CA MET A 81 -5.02 -0.51 -5.06
C MET A 81 -6.38 0.10 -4.76
N TRP A 82 -6.43 1.42 -4.57
CA TRP A 82 -7.65 2.24 -4.53
C TRP A 82 -7.51 3.39 -5.52
N ALA A 83 -8.60 3.73 -6.21
CA ALA A 83 -8.67 4.99 -6.93
C ALA A 83 -8.86 6.15 -5.93
N GLU A 84 -8.32 7.32 -6.24
CA GLU A 84 -8.42 8.53 -5.41
C GLU A 84 -9.89 8.90 -5.13
N SER A 85 -10.79 8.76 -6.11
CA SER A 85 -12.23 8.97 -5.93
C SER A 85 -12.89 8.04 -4.90
N GLU A 86 -12.38 6.82 -4.70
CA GLU A 86 -12.93 5.83 -3.76
C GLU A 86 -12.66 6.18 -2.29
N GLN A 87 -11.71 7.08 -2.03
CA GLN A 87 -11.30 7.46 -0.67
C GLN A 87 -12.44 8.12 0.13
N THR A 88 -13.33 8.84 -0.55
CA THR A 88 -14.46 9.58 0.04
C THR A 88 -15.68 8.72 0.37
N VAL A 89 -15.78 7.53 -0.21
CA VAL A 89 -17.03 6.74 -0.21
C VAL A 89 -17.02 5.64 0.86
N ARG A 90 -15.86 5.31 1.42
CA ARG A 90 -15.77 4.17 2.35
C ARG A 90 -15.75 4.64 3.81
N PRO A 91 -16.74 4.26 4.64
CA PRO A 91 -16.58 4.38 6.08
C PRO A 91 -15.35 3.59 6.50
N VAL A 92 -14.67 4.06 7.55
CA VAL A 92 -13.52 3.40 8.19
C VAL A 92 -13.97 2.04 8.74
N ALA A 93 -14.11 1.05 7.87
CA ALA A 93 -14.18 -0.35 8.25
C ALA A 93 -12.73 -0.83 8.27
N ALA A 94 -12.12 -0.76 9.45
CA ALA A 94 -11.11 -1.73 9.81
C ALA A 94 -11.79 -3.11 9.93
N PRO A 95 -11.06 -4.22 9.71
CA PRO A 95 -11.59 -5.56 9.96
C PRO A 95 -12.21 -5.70 11.36
#